data_AF-A0A3P7NA50-F1
#
_entry.id   AF-A0A3P7NA50-F1
#
_cell.length_a   1.000
_cell.length_b   1.000
_cell.length_c   1.000
_cell.angle_alpha   90.00
_cell.angle_beta   90.00
_cell.angle_gamma   90.00
#
_symmetry.space_group_name_H-M   'P 1'
#
loop_
_entity.id
_entity.type
_entity.pdbx_description
1 polymer ?
#
loop_
_entity_poly.entity_id
_entity_poly.type
_entity_poly.pdbx_seq_one_letter_code
_entity_poly.pdbx_strand_id
1 'polypeptide(L)'
;MVPLEVKSKFNAEFRRLSIDPSSIKSFEDLYNILERVHGLYNVKFVIQYVDPKENTLLPINNDKNCERALSVATNPLRILIQLKGESYGELRGYKAPNAVFMRKKPAELVRSIGSEKPKPGHQSITLLDDFHKVSSIIDDGTVPECMRR
;
A
#
# COMPACT_ATOMS: atom_id res chain seq x y z
N MET A 1 -6.71 26.65 -9.04
CA MET A 1 -7.31 25.53 -8.30
C MET A 1 -6.18 24.73 -7.67
N VAL A 2 -6.32 24.26 -6.44
CA VAL A 2 -5.25 23.50 -5.77
C VAL A 2 -5.29 22.06 -6.29
N PRO A 3 -4.16 21.50 -6.79
CA PRO A 3 -4.10 20.11 -7.20
C PRO A 3 -4.34 19.20 -5.99
N LEU A 4 -5.14 18.15 -6.19
CA LEU A 4 -5.42 17.16 -5.16
C LEU A 4 -4.33 16.08 -5.22
N GLU A 5 -3.63 15.91 -4.11
CA GLU A 5 -2.62 14.86 -3.99
C GLU A 5 -3.31 13.52 -3.74
N VAL A 6 -2.94 12.49 -4.50
CA VAL A 6 -3.49 11.15 -4.37
C VAL A 6 -2.36 10.16 -4.18
N LYS A 7 -2.57 9.22 -3.26
CA LYS A 7 -1.70 8.09 -3.00
C LYS A 7 -2.47 6.81 -3.23
N SER A 8 -2.16 6.11 -4.31
CA SER A 8 -2.80 4.85 -4.69
C SER A 8 -1.90 3.66 -4.36
N LYS A 9 -2.49 2.61 -3.79
CA LYS A 9 -1.83 1.35 -3.48
C LYS A 9 -2.44 0.22 -4.30
N PHE A 10 -1.61 -0.57 -4.95
CA PHE A 10 -2.00 -1.82 -5.62
C PHE A 10 -1.03 -2.92 -5.19
N ASN A 11 -1.52 -4.01 -4.60
CA ASN A 11 -0.67 -5.06 -3.99
C ASN A 11 0.39 -4.48 -3.03
N ALA A 12 1.67 -4.61 -3.37
CA ALA A 12 2.81 -4.05 -2.63
C ALA A 12 3.30 -2.70 -3.17
N GLU A 13 2.74 -2.25 -4.29
CA GLU A 13 3.15 -1.05 -5.00
C GLU A 13 2.39 0.20 -4.52
N PHE A 14 3.10 1.33 -4.51
CA PHE A 14 2.55 2.65 -4.19
C PHE A 14 2.90 3.65 -5.28
N ARG A 15 1.91 4.41 -5.70
CA ARG A 15 2.08 5.51 -6.65
C ARG A 15 1.46 6.79 -6.09
N ARG A 16 2.15 7.91 -6.29
CA ARG A 16 1.66 9.25 -5.94
C ARG A 16 1.40 10.00 -7.23
N LEU A 17 0.25 10.66 -7.30
CA LEU A 17 -0.21 11.40 -8.45
C LEU A 17 -0.94 12.65 -7.98
N SER A 18 -0.75 13.74 -8.71
CA SER A 18 -1.49 14.99 -8.50
C SER A 18 -2.57 15.06 -9.56
N ILE A 19 -3.82 15.21 -9.14
CA ILE A 19 -4.97 15.32 -10.04
C ILE A 19 -5.69 16.64 -9.82
N ASP A 20 -6.17 17.22 -10.91
CA ASP A 20 -7.06 18.36 -10.82
C ASP A 20 -8.47 17.86 -10.56
N PRO A 21 -9.08 18.16 -9.39
CA PRO A 21 -10.39 17.62 -9.05
C PRO A 21 -11.50 18.06 -10.03
N SER A 22 -11.34 19.19 -10.74
CA SER A 22 -12.26 19.60 -11.81
C SER A 22 -12.12 18.82 -13.12
N SER A 23 -11.01 18.12 -13.32
CA SER A 23 -10.82 17.28 -14.51
C SER A 23 -11.63 15.98 -14.43
N ILE A 24 -11.92 15.52 -13.22
CA ILE A 24 -12.65 14.27 -12.97
C ILE A 24 -14.14 14.60 -12.89
N LYS A 25 -14.90 14.23 -13.94
CA LYS A 25 -16.35 14.44 -14.00
C LYS A 25 -17.12 13.18 -13.63
N SER A 26 -16.52 12.03 -13.86
CA SER A 26 -17.13 10.74 -13.62
C SER A 26 -16.18 9.77 -12.93
N PHE A 27 -16.74 8.73 -12.31
CA PHE A 27 -15.98 7.60 -11.76
C PHE A 27 -15.07 6.96 -12.81
N GLU A 28 -15.54 6.90 -14.05
CA GLU A 28 -14.80 6.32 -15.18
C GLU A 28 -13.50 7.07 -15.48
N ASP A 29 -13.46 8.40 -15.30
CA ASP A 29 -12.24 9.19 -15.49
C ASP A 29 -11.18 8.79 -14.45
N LEU A 30 -11.59 8.68 -13.18
CA LEU A 30 -10.71 8.23 -12.09
C LEU A 30 -10.24 6.79 -12.34
N TYR A 31 -11.13 5.91 -12.79
CA TYR A 31 -10.80 4.53 -13.11
C TYR A 31 -9.72 4.45 -14.20
N ASN A 32 -9.91 5.17 -15.31
CA ASN A 32 -8.95 5.22 -16.42
C ASN A 32 -7.59 5.79 -16.02
N ILE A 33 -7.57 6.83 -15.15
CA ILE A 33 -6.32 7.39 -14.63
C ILE A 33 -5.57 6.33 -13.82
N LEU A 34 -6.25 5.65 -12.90
CA LEU A 34 -5.63 4.61 -12.06
C LEU A 34 -5.20 3.39 -12.87
N GLU A 35 -5.97 3.00 -13.89
CA GLU A 35 -5.61 1.91 -14.81
C GLU A 35 -4.29 2.20 -15.52
N ARG A 36 -4.15 3.41 -16.10
CA ARG A 36 -2.91 3.83 -16.77
C ARG A 36 -1.75 3.95 -15.80
N VAL A 37 -1.99 4.51 -14.61
CA VAL A 37 -0.94 4.73 -13.60
C VAL A 37 -0.37 3.41 -13.09
N HIS A 38 -1.19 2.37 -12.92
CA HIS A 38 -0.76 1.05 -12.45
C HIS A 38 -0.54 0.02 -13.57
N GLY A 39 -0.74 0.40 -14.83
CA GLY A 39 -0.57 -0.50 -15.98
C GLY A 39 -1.56 -1.66 -16.01
N LEU A 40 -2.78 -1.48 -15.50
CA LEU A 40 -3.80 -2.52 -15.33
C LEU A 40 -4.66 -2.75 -16.57
N TYR A 41 -4.05 -2.71 -17.76
CA TYR A 41 -4.76 -2.83 -19.03
C TYR A 41 -5.51 -4.17 -19.14
N ASN A 42 -6.79 -4.13 -19.49
CA ASN A 42 -7.70 -5.29 -19.58
C ASN A 42 -7.94 -6.03 -18.25
N VAL A 43 -7.52 -5.46 -17.12
CA VAL A 43 -7.72 -6.08 -15.80
C VAL A 43 -8.83 -5.33 -15.06
N LYS A 44 -9.87 -6.06 -14.62
CA LYS A 44 -10.95 -5.48 -13.84
C LYS A 44 -10.53 -5.36 -12.38
N PHE A 45 -10.63 -4.15 -11.83
CA PHE A 45 -10.29 -3.88 -10.43
C PHE A 45 -11.40 -3.07 -9.73
N VAL A 46 -11.30 -3.01 -8.41
CA VAL A 46 -12.17 -2.26 -7.51
C VAL A 46 -11.35 -1.18 -6.83
N ILE A 47 -11.95 0.01 -6.73
CA ILE A 47 -11.35 1.18 -6.11
C ILE A 47 -12.01 1.40 -4.75
N GLN A 48 -11.20 1.62 -3.73
CA GLN A 48 -11.66 1.96 -2.38
C GLN A 48 -10.84 3.14 -1.87
N TYR A 49 -11.42 3.98 -1.02
CA TYR A 49 -10.70 5.07 -0.36
C TYR A 49 -10.82 4.97 1.15
N VAL A 50 -9.84 5.55 1.85
CA VAL A 50 -9.88 5.68 3.30
C VAL A 50 -10.53 7.00 3.67
N ASP A 51 -11.67 6.95 4.35
CA ASP A 51 -12.29 8.14 4.92
C ASP A 51 -11.36 8.69 6.03
N PRO A 52 -10.90 9.95 5.96
CA PRO A 52 -10.07 10.55 6.99
C PRO A 52 -10.77 10.65 8.35
N LYS A 53 -12.10 10.86 8.38
CA LYS A 53 -12.87 11.04 9.62
C LYS A 53 -13.02 9.72 10.38
N GLU A 54 -13.63 8.74 9.72
CA GLU A 54 -13.98 7.44 10.33
C GLU A 54 -12.86 6.41 10.24
N ASN A 55 -11.82 6.67 9.44
CA ASN A 55 -10.76 5.71 9.12
C ASN A 55 -11.31 4.36 8.60
N THR A 56 -12.41 4.43 7.86
CA THR A 56 -13.06 3.28 7.23
C THR A 56 -12.68 3.23 5.76
N LEU A 57 -12.64 2.01 5.22
CA LEU A 57 -12.36 1.77 3.82
C LEU A 57 -13.68 1.66 3.07
N LEU A 58 -13.94 2.60 2.17
CA LEU A 58 -15.21 2.75 1.47
C LEU A 58 -15.02 2.53 -0.04
N PRO A 59 -15.92 1.78 -0.71
CA PRO A 59 -15.83 1.55 -2.14
C PRO A 59 -16.19 2.82 -2.93
N ILE A 60 -15.44 3.07 -3.99
CA ILE A 60 -15.80 4.01 -5.04
C ILE A 60 -16.31 3.19 -6.22
N ASN A 61 -17.62 3.16 -6.42
CA ASN A 61 -18.29 2.38 -7.45
C ASN A 61 -19.32 3.19 -8.25
N ASN A 62 -19.50 4.47 -7.91
CA ASN A 62 -20.43 5.38 -8.57
C ASN A 62 -19.89 6.82 -8.47
N ASP A 63 -20.47 7.71 -9.26
CA ASP A 63 -20.04 9.11 -9.34
C ASP A 63 -20.22 9.85 -8.01
N LYS A 64 -21.31 9.59 -7.27
CA LYS A 64 -21.56 10.19 -5.96
C LYS A 64 -20.48 9.85 -4.93
N ASN A 65 -20.01 8.61 -4.94
CA ASN A 65 -18.93 8.13 -4.07
C ASN A 65 -17.58 8.70 -4.51
N CYS A 66 -17.38 8.91 -5.81
CA CYS A 66 -16.20 9.58 -6.35
C CYS A 66 -16.14 11.04 -5.87
N GLU A 67 -17.22 11.80 -6.06
CA GLU A 67 -17.35 13.18 -5.59
C GLU A 67 -17.16 13.30 -4.07
N ARG A 68 -17.75 12.36 -3.31
CA ARG A 68 -17.53 12.27 -1.87
C ARG A 68 -16.07 12.00 -1.51
N ALA A 69 -15.39 11.09 -2.20
CA ALA A 69 -13.99 10.81 -1.94
C ALA A 69 -13.10 12.03 -2.21
N LEU A 70 -13.37 12.76 -3.30
CA LEU A 70 -12.64 13.98 -3.67
C LEU A 70 -12.89 15.14 -2.68
N SER A 71 -14.12 15.30 -2.20
CA SER A 71 -14.48 16.37 -1.26
C SER A 71 -14.02 16.12 0.17
N VAL A 72 -14.00 14.87 0.62
CA VAL A 72 -13.60 14.50 1.99
C VAL A 72 -12.07 14.36 2.12
N ALA A 73 -11.33 14.25 1.01
CA ALA A 73 -9.89 14.04 1.01
C ALA A 73 -9.12 15.05 1.88
N THR A 74 -8.24 14.53 2.75
CA THR A 74 -7.19 15.33 3.41
C THR A 74 -5.89 14.98 2.72
N ASN A 75 -5.33 15.91 1.95
CA ASN A 75 -4.14 15.70 1.11
C ASN A 75 -3.06 14.84 1.82
N PRO A 76 -2.73 13.62 1.34
CA PRO A 76 -3.22 12.97 0.12
C PRO A 76 -4.50 12.12 0.30
N LEU A 77 -5.37 12.11 -0.71
CA LEU A 77 -6.43 11.11 -0.85
C LEU A 77 -5.80 9.72 -0.96
N ARG A 78 -6.14 8.84 -0.01
CA ARG A 78 -5.58 7.50 0.10
C ARG A 78 -6.50 6.48 -0.57
N ILE A 79 -6.02 5.89 -1.66
CA ILE A 79 -6.75 4.92 -2.47
C ILE A 79 -6.13 3.54 -2.35
N LEU A 80 -6.97 2.52 -2.22
CA LEU A 80 -6.63 1.12 -2.35
C LEU A 80 -7.27 0.55 -3.62
N ILE A 81 -6.45 -0.12 -4.44
CA ILE A 81 -6.86 -0.84 -5.63
C ILE A 81 -6.73 -2.33 -5.34
N GLN A 82 -7.77 -3.09 -5.67
CA GLN A 82 -7.79 -4.54 -5.54
C GLN A 82 -8.37 -5.16 -6.81
N LEU A 83 -7.89 -6.34 -7.22
CA LEU A 83 -8.49 -7.04 -8.35
C LEU A 83 -9.94 -7.43 -8.02
N LYS A 84 -10.78 -7.43 -9.05
CA LYS A 84 -12.18 -7.84 -8.90
C LYS A 84 -12.24 -9.32 -8.50
N GLY A 85 -12.98 -9.61 -7.43
CA GLY A 85 -13.05 -10.96 -6.84
C GLY A 85 -12.00 -11.26 -5.76
N GLU A 86 -10.96 -10.43 -5.63
CA GLU A 86 -10.01 -10.48 -4.51
C GLU A 86 -10.30 -9.40 -3.45
N SER A 87 -11.22 -8.49 -3.76
CA SER A 87 -11.50 -7.35 -2.90
C SER A 87 -12.21 -7.77 -1.61
N TYR A 88 -11.75 -7.22 -0.48
CA TYR A 88 -12.25 -7.64 0.84
C TYR A 88 -13.76 -7.41 0.98
N GLY A 89 -14.25 -6.28 0.46
CA GLY A 89 -15.67 -5.97 0.54
C GLY A 89 -16.55 -6.76 -0.42
N GLU A 90 -16.03 -7.27 -1.55
CA GLU A 90 -16.77 -8.23 -2.39
C GLU A 90 -16.86 -9.61 -1.70
N LEU A 91 -15.79 -10.05 -1.04
CA LEU A 91 -15.75 -11.35 -0.34
C LEU A 91 -16.49 -11.37 1.00
N ARG A 92 -16.48 -10.25 1.75
CA ARG A 92 -16.87 -10.20 3.17
C ARG A 92 -17.90 -9.11 3.50
N GLY A 93 -18.24 -8.25 2.54
CA GLY A 93 -19.16 -7.13 2.73
C GLY A 93 -18.49 -5.89 3.32
N TYR A 94 -18.76 -4.73 2.72
CA TYR A 94 -18.20 -3.41 3.08
C TYR A 94 -18.69 -2.84 4.43
N LYS A 95 -19.54 -3.57 5.16
CA LYS A 95 -20.15 -3.15 6.43
C LYS A 95 -19.86 -4.09 7.59
N ALA A 96 -18.88 -5.00 7.49
CA ALA A 96 -18.56 -5.89 8.59
C ALA A 96 -17.68 -5.17 9.64
N PRO A 97 -18.20 -4.78 10.81
CA PRO A 97 -17.41 -4.13 11.86
C PRO A 97 -16.34 -5.05 12.48
N ASN A 98 -16.44 -6.37 12.25
CA ASN A 98 -15.68 -7.40 12.95
C ASN A 98 -14.89 -8.31 11.98
N ALA A 99 -14.13 -7.71 11.07
CA ALA A 99 -13.15 -8.40 10.23
C ALA A 99 -11.92 -8.87 11.05
N VAL A 100 -12.09 -9.90 11.88
CA VAL A 100 -11.14 -10.39 12.91
C VAL A 100 -9.83 -11.00 12.34
N PHE A 101 -9.64 -11.09 11.02
CA PHE A 101 -8.51 -11.82 10.43
C PHE A 101 -7.36 -10.99 9.84
N MET A 102 -7.31 -9.68 10.10
CA MET A 102 -6.13 -8.88 9.80
C MET A 102 -5.56 -8.31 11.09
N ARG A 103 -4.26 -8.52 11.35
CA ARG A 103 -3.52 -7.91 12.48
C ARG A 103 -3.59 -6.36 12.48
N LYS A 104 -4.09 -5.74 11.41
CA LYS A 104 -4.32 -4.29 11.24
C LYS A 104 -5.56 -4.06 10.36
N LYS A 105 -6.37 -3.02 10.65
CA LYS A 105 -7.56 -2.69 9.83
C LYS A 105 -7.14 -2.40 8.38
N PRO A 106 -7.93 -2.71 7.33
CA PRO A 106 -7.50 -2.52 5.95
C PRO A 106 -7.20 -1.04 5.61
N ALA A 107 -7.88 -0.08 6.27
CA ALA A 107 -7.51 1.33 6.22
C ALA A 107 -6.11 1.64 6.81
N GLU A 108 -5.68 0.86 7.81
CA GLU A 108 -4.37 0.95 8.46
C GLU A 108 -3.22 0.44 7.57
N LEU A 109 -3.51 -0.51 6.67
CA LEU A 109 -2.58 -0.92 5.60
C LEU A 109 -2.33 0.17 4.56
N VAL A 110 -3.24 1.13 4.43
CA VAL A 110 -3.07 2.31 3.56
C VAL A 110 -2.45 3.49 4.34
N ARG A 111 -2.75 3.62 5.64
CA ARG A 111 -2.20 4.67 6.53
C ARG A 111 -0.76 4.45 6.97
N SER A 112 -0.30 3.20 7.10
CA SER A 112 1.07 2.87 7.55
C SER A 112 2.18 3.44 6.67
N ILE A 113 1.85 4.10 5.55
CA ILE A 113 2.81 4.81 4.73
C ILE A 113 2.57 6.32 4.84
N GLY A 114 3.24 6.95 5.80
CA GLY A 114 3.31 8.41 5.93
C GLY A 114 3.20 8.98 7.34
N SER A 115 2.96 8.14 8.35
CA SER A 115 3.13 8.52 9.76
C SER A 115 4.09 7.55 10.41
N GLU A 116 5.36 7.62 10.03
CA GLU A 116 6.46 7.12 10.84
C GLU A 116 6.74 8.12 11.96
N LYS A 117 5.74 8.38 12.81
CA LYS A 117 6.09 8.56 14.20
C LYS A 117 6.12 7.16 14.77
N PRO A 118 7.30 6.56 14.98
CA PRO A 118 7.35 5.28 15.66
C PRO A 118 6.54 5.44 16.95
N LYS A 119 5.53 4.59 17.14
CA LYS A 119 4.91 4.48 18.47
C LYS A 119 6.07 4.27 19.44
N PRO A 120 6.25 5.10 20.47
CA PRO A 120 7.29 4.85 21.47
C PRO A 120 7.04 3.45 22.04
N GLY A 121 8.00 2.55 21.84
CA GLY A 121 7.91 1.13 22.24
C GLY A 121 7.65 0.10 21.12
N HIS A 122 7.52 0.49 19.84
CA HIS A 122 7.48 -0.51 18.76
C HIS A 122 8.90 -0.96 18.40
N GLN A 123 9.36 -2.04 19.03
CA GLN A 123 10.61 -2.72 18.67
C GLN A 123 10.53 -3.18 17.22
N SER A 124 11.51 -2.75 16.42
CA SER A 124 11.74 -3.26 15.06
C SER A 124 11.93 -4.76 15.12
N ILE A 125 11.27 -5.52 14.24
CA ILE A 125 11.75 -6.85 13.89
C ILE A 125 13.06 -6.59 13.16
N THR A 126 14.19 -6.71 13.86
CA THR A 126 15.49 -6.79 13.22
C THR A 126 15.44 -7.99 12.30
N LEU A 127 15.81 -7.82 11.03
CA LEU A 127 16.27 -8.94 10.23
C LEU A 127 17.36 -9.61 11.08
N LEU A 128 17.15 -10.87 11.47
CA LEU A 128 18.28 -11.67 11.91
C LEU A 128 19.20 -11.75 10.68
N ASP A 129 20.42 -11.26 10.81
CA ASP A 129 21.52 -11.40 9.84
C ASP A 129 21.93 -12.87 9.71
N ASP A 130 20.97 -13.77 9.50
CA ASP A 130 21.20 -15.19 9.23
C ASP A 130 21.63 -15.41 7.77
N PHE A 131 22.47 -14.49 7.26
CA PHE A 131 23.12 -14.58 5.97
C PHE A 131 24.46 -13.85 5.99
N HIS A 132 25.44 -14.44 6.69
CA HIS A 132 26.83 -14.29 6.26
C HIS A 132 27.34 -15.64 5.73
N LYS A 133 27.75 -15.66 4.46
CA LYS A 133 28.39 -16.80 3.77
C LYS A 133 29.40 -17.51 4.68
N VAL A 134 29.15 -18.77 5.02
CA VAL A 134 30.22 -19.64 5.55
C VAL A 134 30.96 -20.29 4.37
N SER A 135 31.73 -19.48 3.63
CA SER A 135 32.93 -19.98 2.94
C SER A 135 34.13 -19.43 3.70
N SER A 136 34.45 -20.06 4.83
CA SER A 136 35.76 -19.83 5.45
C SER A 136 36.75 -20.70 4.70
N ILE A 137 37.69 -20.09 3.98
CA ILE A 137 38.93 -20.78 3.60
C ILE A 137 39.66 -20.98 4.93
N ILE A 138 39.85 -22.23 5.33
CA ILE A 138 40.67 -22.55 6.50
C ILE A 138 42.13 -22.29 6.10
N ASP A 139 42.66 -21.14 6.51
CA ASP A 139 44.10 -20.92 6.60
C ASP A 139 44.59 -21.59 7.89
N ASP A 140 44.65 -22.92 7.86
CA ASP A 140 45.40 -23.68 8.85
C ASP A 140 46.87 -23.37 8.57
N GLY A 141 47.41 -22.40 9.31
CA GLY A 141 48.81 -21.94 9.25
C GLY A 141 49.85 -23.01 9.59
N THR A 142 49.53 -24.30 9.47
CA THR A 142 50.52 -25.38 9.50
C THR A 142 51.28 -25.41 8.17
N VAL A 143 52.28 -24.54 8.05
CA VAL A 143 53.30 -24.67 7.00
C VAL A 143 54.14 -25.91 7.29
N PRO A 144 54.37 -26.82 6.31
CA PRO A 144 55.25 -27.97 6.47
C PRO A 144 56.64 -27.57 6.97
N GLU A 145 57.23 -28.41 7.83
CA GLU A 145 58.46 -28.10 8.58
C GLU A 145 59.66 -27.77 7.69
N CYS A 146 59.70 -28.27 6.46
CA CYS A 146 60.73 -27.97 5.45
C CYS A 146 60.69 -26.53 4.92
N MET A 147 59.64 -25.75 5.24
CA MET A 147 59.46 -24.37 4.80
C MET A 147 59.40 -23.39 5.99
N ARG A 148 59.65 -23.87 7.22
CA ARG A 148 59.97 -23.03 8.38
C ARG A 148 61.43 -22.57 8.26
N ARG A 149 61.68 -21.28 8.47
CA ARG A 149 62.99 -20.65 8.28
C ARG A 149 63.60 -20.26 9.62
#